data_AF-A0A931V2I6-F1
#
_entry.id   AF-A0A931V2I6-F1
#
_cell.length_a   1.000
_cell.length_b   1.000
_cell.length_c   1.000
_cell.angle_alpha   90.00
_cell.angle_beta   90.00
_cell.angle_gamma   90.00
#
_symmetry.space_group_name_H-M   'P 1'
#
loop_
_entity.id
_entity.type
_entity.pdbx_description
1 polymer ?
#
loop_
_entity_poly.entity_id
_entity_poly.type
_entity_poly.pdbx_seq_one_letter_code
_entity_poly.pdbx_strand_id
1 'polypeptide(L)'
;MNVRIGTIIAALALSACSSSNFSVNEPSADAAGDGAGDAQTEAAADAAPDVSDTGSGTTEAGSFTCRGPADCPFDKKYCCAKIQLGPGTPPSCPMTTASTSCQSSCPTNIPFSCPANGMMKLCKVRSDCADDSSNPNCCRITASGSNAVFCVSDIVRGYAIECY
;
A
#
# COMPACT_ATOMS: atom_id res chain seq x y z
N MET A 1 -45.60 -21.41 -0.66
CA MET A 1 -44.49 -20.92 0.18
C MET A 1 -44.35 -19.43 -0.08
N ASN A 2 -44.77 -18.59 0.87
CA ASN A 2 -44.87 -17.13 0.69
C ASN A 2 -43.59 -16.47 1.23
N VAL A 3 -42.76 -15.92 0.35
CA VAL A 3 -41.58 -15.14 0.74
C VAL A 3 -41.98 -13.67 0.82
N ARG A 4 -41.93 -13.10 2.04
CA ARG A 4 -42.16 -11.68 2.28
C ARG A 4 -40.85 -10.92 2.02
N ILE A 5 -40.86 -10.05 1.02
CA ILE A 5 -39.79 -9.10 0.70
C ILE A 5 -39.96 -7.90 1.63
N GLY A 6 -39.05 -7.75 2.60
CA GLY A 6 -38.99 -6.60 3.50
C GLY A 6 -38.04 -5.55 2.95
N THR A 7 -38.60 -4.45 2.46
CA THR A 7 -37.87 -3.26 2.01
C THR A 7 -37.34 -2.51 3.23
N ILE A 8 -36.02 -2.48 3.43
CA ILE A 8 -35.37 -1.63 4.43
C ILE A 8 -34.93 -0.34 3.72
N ILE A 9 -35.64 0.74 4.00
CA ILE A 9 -35.29 2.11 3.59
C ILE A 9 -34.25 2.62 4.60
N ALA A 10 -32.97 2.59 4.23
CA ALA A 10 -31.92 3.23 5.01
C ALA A 10 -31.85 4.72 4.64
N ALA A 11 -32.17 5.58 5.61
CA ALA A 11 -32.10 7.02 5.48
C ALA A 11 -30.63 7.48 5.36
N LEU A 12 -30.28 8.05 4.21
CA LEU A 12 -29.03 8.77 3.99
C LEU A 12 -29.11 10.15 4.65
N ALA A 13 -28.36 10.33 5.74
CA ALA A 13 -28.05 11.65 6.28
C ALA A 13 -26.90 12.25 5.45
N LEU A 14 -27.22 13.23 4.59
CA LEU A 14 -26.22 14.09 3.96
C LEU A 14 -25.68 15.06 5.02
N SER A 15 -24.47 14.81 5.54
CA SER A 15 -23.70 15.86 6.21
C SER A 15 -22.90 16.64 5.16
N ALA A 16 -23.14 17.94 5.12
CA ALA A 16 -22.40 18.90 4.32
C ALA A 16 -21.00 19.06 4.91
N CYS A 17 -19.96 18.70 4.16
CA CYS A 17 -18.59 19.09 4.48
C CYS A 17 -18.28 20.43 3.83
N SER A 18 -17.97 21.40 4.69
CA SER A 18 -17.49 22.75 4.41
C SER A 18 -16.35 22.79 3.40
N SER A 19 -16.48 23.69 2.42
CA SER A 19 -15.43 24.15 1.53
C SER A 19 -14.29 24.79 2.32
N SER A 20 -13.11 24.16 2.34
CA SER A 20 -11.88 24.80 2.81
C SER A 20 -11.01 25.13 1.60
N ASN A 21 -10.64 26.41 1.51
CA ASN A 21 -9.81 27.02 0.47
C ASN A 21 -8.52 26.21 0.21
N PHE A 22 -8.37 25.77 -1.03
CA PHE A 22 -7.10 25.21 -1.52
C PHE A 22 -6.22 26.39 -1.96
N SER A 23 -5.27 26.78 -1.11
CA SER A 23 -4.16 27.66 -1.54
C SER A 23 -3.26 26.86 -2.48
N VAL A 24 -3.38 27.16 -3.77
CA VAL A 24 -2.39 26.82 -4.79
C VAL A 24 -1.05 27.44 -4.42
N ASN A 25 -0.09 26.62 -4.05
CA ASN A 25 1.31 27.00 -3.98
C ASN A 25 1.95 26.49 -5.28
N GLU A 26 2.11 27.37 -6.27
CA GLU A 26 2.80 27.09 -7.53
C GLU A 26 4.28 26.74 -7.23
N PRO A 27 4.81 25.58 -7.66
CA PRO A 27 6.25 25.41 -7.74
C PRO A 27 6.74 26.10 -9.00
N SER A 28 7.49 27.19 -8.80
CA SER A 28 8.27 27.86 -9.83
C SER A 28 9.17 26.85 -10.55
N ALA A 29 8.97 26.71 -11.85
CA ALA A 29 9.88 26.05 -12.76
C ALA A 29 11.09 26.99 -12.98
N ASP A 30 12.30 26.54 -12.66
CA ASP A 30 13.56 27.06 -13.24
C ASP A 30 14.74 26.19 -12.79
N ALA A 31 15.30 25.42 -13.73
CA ALA A 31 16.76 25.28 -13.92
C ALA A 31 17.02 24.25 -15.03
N ALA A 32 17.19 24.76 -16.25
CA ALA A 32 17.94 24.09 -17.29
C ALA A 32 19.39 23.92 -16.81
N GLY A 33 19.93 22.72 -16.96
CA GLY A 33 21.33 22.40 -16.68
C GLY A 33 21.83 21.39 -17.70
N ASP A 34 22.30 21.88 -18.85
CA ASP A 34 23.09 21.14 -19.81
C ASP A 34 24.44 20.77 -19.19
N GLY A 35 24.65 19.48 -18.94
CA GLY A 35 25.91 18.91 -18.48
C GLY A 35 26.32 17.75 -19.37
N ALA A 36 27.06 18.05 -20.43
CA ALA A 36 27.80 17.09 -21.24
C ALA A 36 29.18 16.79 -20.61
N GLY A 37 29.63 15.54 -20.71
CA GLY A 37 30.94 15.05 -20.26
C GLY A 37 30.82 14.09 -19.07
N ASP A 38 31.43 12.91 -19.00
CA ASP A 38 32.52 12.33 -19.79
C ASP A 38 32.41 10.81 -19.78
N ALA A 39 32.89 10.20 -20.86
CA ALA A 39 33.10 8.76 -20.96
C ALA A 39 34.17 8.31 -19.95
N GLN A 40 33.87 7.28 -19.15
CA GLN A 40 34.91 6.47 -18.52
C GLN A 40 34.76 4.99 -18.87
N THR A 41 35.75 4.57 -19.64
CA THR A 41 36.15 3.23 -20.02
C THR A 41 36.57 2.39 -18.81
N GLU A 42 35.96 1.21 -18.73
CA GLU A 42 36.48 -0.12 -18.35
C GLU A 42 37.63 -0.25 -17.31
N ALA A 43 37.40 -1.01 -16.23
CA ALA A 43 38.04 -2.31 -16.00
C ALA A 43 37.76 -2.91 -14.59
N ALA A 44 37.44 -4.20 -14.62
CA ALA A 44 37.78 -5.29 -13.69
C ALA A 44 37.62 -5.13 -12.15
N ALA A 45 36.66 -5.93 -11.65
CA ALA A 45 36.78 -6.88 -10.54
C ALA A 45 37.66 -6.51 -9.34
N ASP A 46 37.01 -6.24 -8.19
CA ASP A 46 37.39 -6.85 -6.92
C ASP A 46 36.18 -6.92 -5.98
N ALA A 47 36.04 -8.09 -5.35
CA ALA A 47 34.92 -8.48 -4.52
C ALA A 47 34.93 -7.74 -3.17
N ALA A 48 33.81 -7.11 -2.83
CA ALA A 48 33.45 -6.84 -1.45
C ALA A 48 31.94 -7.06 -1.28
N PRO A 49 31.49 -8.05 -0.48
CA PRO A 49 30.09 -8.16 -0.12
C PRO A 49 29.76 -7.08 0.92
N ASP A 50 29.42 -5.88 0.47
CA ASP A 50 28.82 -4.86 1.32
C ASP A 50 27.31 -5.12 1.46
N VAL A 51 26.98 -6.15 2.23
CA VAL A 51 25.66 -6.29 2.84
C VAL A 51 25.69 -5.46 4.10
N SER A 52 25.49 -4.15 3.94
CA SER A 52 25.06 -3.26 5.02
C SER A 52 23.63 -3.64 5.43
N ASP A 53 23.49 -4.82 6.03
CA ASP A 53 22.38 -5.15 6.91
C ASP A 53 22.58 -4.36 8.20
N THR A 54 22.25 -3.07 8.15
CA THR A 54 21.95 -2.31 9.36
C THR A 54 20.47 -2.55 9.70
N GLY A 55 20.15 -3.83 9.91
CA GLY A 55 18.84 -4.32 10.36
C GLY A 55 18.81 -4.57 11.87
N SER A 56 19.65 -3.90 12.66
CA SER A 56 19.66 -4.05 14.12
C SER A 56 18.54 -3.20 14.76
N GLY A 57 17.29 -3.57 14.49
CA GLY A 57 16.09 -2.99 15.09
C GLY A 57 15.65 -3.80 16.30
N THR A 58 16.08 -3.40 17.49
CA THR A 58 15.21 -3.51 18.67
C THR A 58 14.21 -2.36 18.52
N THR A 59 12.91 -2.60 18.35
CA THR A 59 11.96 -2.70 19.47
C THR A 59 10.61 -3.19 18.92
N GLU A 60 10.00 -4.10 19.68
CA GLU A 60 8.72 -4.77 19.45
C GLU A 60 7.56 -3.85 18.99
N ALA A 61 6.96 -4.19 17.84
CA ALA A 61 5.50 -4.28 17.61
C ALA A 61 5.25 -4.66 16.13
N GLY A 62 5.39 -5.95 15.82
CA GLY A 62 5.00 -6.53 14.53
C GLY A 62 6.08 -7.45 13.95
N SER A 63 5.84 -8.76 13.97
CA SER A 63 6.65 -9.73 13.22
C SER A 63 6.36 -9.58 11.72
N PHE A 64 7.13 -8.72 11.06
CA PHE A 64 7.08 -8.62 9.60
C PHE A 64 7.82 -9.80 8.99
N THR A 65 7.09 -10.88 8.68
CA THR A 65 7.67 -12.09 8.07
C THR A 65 8.16 -11.88 6.63
N CYS A 66 7.66 -10.86 5.93
CA CYS A 66 7.99 -10.59 4.53
C CYS A 66 7.76 -9.11 4.21
N ARG A 67 8.51 -8.55 3.27
CA ARG A 67 8.36 -7.15 2.79
C ARG A 67 7.85 -7.09 1.35
N GLY A 68 7.78 -8.22 0.67
CA GLY A 68 7.21 -8.40 -0.66
C GLY A 68 7.23 -9.87 -1.06
N PRO A 69 6.72 -10.20 -2.27
CA PRO A 69 6.61 -11.58 -2.73
C PRO A 69 7.97 -12.29 -2.83
N ALA A 70 9.06 -11.55 -3.10
CA ALA A 70 10.42 -12.11 -3.18
C ALA A 70 10.98 -12.61 -1.84
N ASP A 71 10.42 -12.18 -0.70
CA ASP A 71 10.85 -12.64 0.63
C ASP A 71 10.15 -13.95 1.04
N CYS A 72 9.23 -14.44 0.22
CA CYS A 72 8.43 -15.62 0.54
C CYS A 72 8.93 -16.88 -0.16
N PRO A 73 8.76 -18.07 0.45
CA PRO A 73 9.17 -19.32 -0.15
C PRO A 73 8.28 -19.66 -1.36
N PHE A 74 8.78 -20.52 -2.25
CA PHE A 74 8.14 -20.86 -3.52
C PHE A 74 6.71 -21.41 -3.38
N ASP A 75 6.39 -22.10 -2.28
CA ASP A 75 5.06 -22.63 -1.97
C ASP A 75 4.07 -21.55 -1.48
N LYS A 76 4.57 -20.36 -1.12
CA LYS A 76 3.79 -19.23 -0.57
C LYS A 76 4.16 -17.94 -1.27
N LYS A 77 3.96 -17.88 -2.59
CA LYS A 77 4.35 -16.77 -3.46
C LYS A 77 3.86 -15.36 -3.08
N TYR A 78 2.95 -15.20 -2.13
CA TYR A 78 2.38 -13.90 -1.77
C TYR A 78 2.78 -13.47 -0.37
N CYS A 79 3.22 -12.22 -0.23
CA CYS A 79 3.33 -11.57 1.06
C CYS A 79 2.03 -10.83 1.37
N CYS A 80 1.30 -11.29 2.38
CA CYS A 80 0.02 -10.71 2.80
C CYS A 80 0.20 -9.87 4.06
N ALA A 81 -0.26 -8.61 4.03
CA ALA A 81 -0.47 -7.79 5.21
C ALA A 81 -1.87 -8.04 5.77
N LYS A 82 -1.95 -8.36 7.05
CA LYS A 82 -3.19 -8.25 7.83
C LYS A 82 -3.15 -6.91 8.55
N ILE A 83 -4.11 -6.05 8.27
CA ILE A 83 -4.25 -4.74 8.90
C ILE A 83 -5.46 -4.73 9.81
N GLN A 84 -5.33 -4.07 10.95
CA GLN A 84 -6.43 -3.77 11.84
C GLN A 84 -6.55 -2.26 11.96
N LEU A 85 -7.71 -1.75 11.56
CA LEU A 85 -8.08 -0.36 11.70
C LEU A 85 -8.90 -0.21 12.99
N GLY A 86 -8.47 0.74 13.82
CA GLY A 86 -9.17 1.15 15.03
C GLY A 86 -10.42 2.00 14.72
N PRO A 87 -11.16 2.42 15.76
CA PRO A 87 -12.34 3.27 15.59
C PRO A 87 -11.96 4.64 15.01
N GLY A 88 -12.78 5.16 14.10
CA GLY A 88 -12.56 6.45 13.43
C GLY A 88 -13.47 6.64 12.21
N THR A 89 -13.18 7.64 11.38
CA THR A 89 -13.87 7.88 10.10
C THR A 89 -12.88 7.80 8.94
N PRO A 90 -13.15 7.02 7.90
CA PRO A 90 -12.35 7.02 6.67
C PRO A 90 -12.22 8.46 6.10
N PRO A 91 -11.05 8.85 5.57
CA PRO A 91 -9.83 8.07 5.37
C PRO A 91 -8.88 8.03 6.58
N SER A 92 -9.20 8.72 7.67
CA SER A 92 -8.31 8.94 8.83
C SER A 92 -8.37 7.84 9.88
N CYS A 93 -8.61 6.59 9.47
CA CYS A 93 -8.73 5.50 10.44
C CYS A 93 -7.36 5.13 11.02
N PRO A 94 -7.22 5.10 12.35
CA PRO A 94 -5.94 4.76 12.98
C PRO A 94 -5.62 3.30 12.70
N MET A 95 -4.43 3.00 12.20
CA MET A 95 -3.95 1.63 12.09
C MET A 95 -3.45 1.17 13.46
N THR A 96 -4.10 0.18 14.06
CA THR A 96 -3.71 -0.33 15.39
C THR A 96 -2.65 -1.41 15.29
N THR A 97 -2.73 -2.23 14.25
CA THR A 97 -1.90 -3.43 14.12
C THR A 97 -1.69 -3.75 12.65
N ALA A 98 -0.45 -4.05 12.28
CA ALA A 98 -0.09 -4.58 10.97
C ALA A 98 0.82 -5.79 11.18
N SER A 99 0.52 -6.89 10.50
CA SER A 99 1.39 -8.07 10.45
C SER A 99 1.50 -8.58 9.03
N THR A 100 2.64 -9.15 8.67
CA THR A 100 2.84 -9.72 7.34
C THR A 100 3.15 -11.21 7.44
N SER A 101 2.60 -11.99 6.51
CA SER A 101 2.84 -13.43 6.42
C SER A 101 2.85 -13.88 4.97
N CYS A 102 3.71 -14.86 4.66
CA CYS A 102 3.71 -15.51 3.37
C CYS A 102 2.54 -16.49 3.26
N GLN A 103 1.75 -16.39 2.19
CA GLN A 103 0.60 -17.26 1.92
C GLN A 103 0.57 -17.71 0.47
N SER A 104 -0.06 -18.86 0.21
CA SER A 104 -0.27 -19.37 -1.15
C SER A 104 -1.41 -18.64 -1.89
N SER A 105 -2.29 -17.96 -1.16
CA SER A 105 -3.33 -17.06 -1.67
C SER A 105 -3.45 -15.84 -0.77
N CYS A 106 -3.83 -14.68 -1.32
CA CYS A 106 -3.95 -13.44 -0.58
C CYS A 106 -5.23 -12.70 -0.97
N PRO A 107 -6.37 -12.99 -0.33
CA PRO A 107 -7.62 -12.31 -0.66
C PRO A 107 -7.54 -10.85 -0.19
N THR A 108 -7.31 -9.95 -1.15
CA THR A 108 -7.29 -8.51 -0.87
C THR A 108 -8.69 -8.04 -0.50
N ASN A 109 -8.86 -7.63 0.76
CA ASN A 109 -10.05 -6.98 1.30
C ASN A 109 -9.61 -5.69 2.00
N ILE A 110 -9.95 -4.56 1.38
CA ILE A 110 -9.65 -3.23 1.89
C ILE A 110 -10.90 -2.73 2.61
N PRO A 111 -10.89 -2.64 3.94
CA PRO A 111 -12.04 -2.17 4.67
C PRO A 111 -12.23 -0.66 4.47
N PHE A 112 -13.45 -0.27 4.07
CA PHE A 112 -13.86 1.14 3.97
C PHE A 112 -14.65 1.62 5.18
N SER A 113 -14.60 0.87 6.29
CA SER A 113 -15.27 1.19 7.54
C SER A 113 -14.32 0.96 8.71
N CYS A 114 -14.57 1.65 9.81
CA CYS A 114 -13.69 1.65 10.98
C CYS A 114 -14.54 1.52 12.24
N PRO A 115 -14.22 0.60 13.16
CA PRO A 115 -13.10 -0.34 13.14
C PRO A 115 -13.32 -1.50 12.14
N ALA A 116 -12.24 -2.01 11.56
CA ALA A 116 -12.30 -3.16 10.66
C ALA A 116 -10.96 -3.89 10.55
N ASN A 117 -11.03 -5.13 10.08
CA ASN A 117 -9.85 -5.92 9.76
C ASN A 117 -9.78 -6.13 8.25
N GLY A 118 -8.63 -5.87 7.66
CA GLY A 118 -8.35 -6.06 6.24
C GLY A 118 -7.21 -7.04 6.02
N MET A 119 -7.16 -7.58 4.83
CA MET A 119 -6.02 -8.32 4.32
C MET A 119 -5.64 -7.72 2.97
N MET A 120 -4.37 -7.47 2.72
CA MET A 120 -3.89 -6.84 1.50
C MET A 120 -2.64 -7.55 1.02
N LYS A 121 -2.55 -7.77 -0.29
CA LYS A 121 -1.34 -8.29 -0.92
C LYS A 121 -0.32 -7.16 -1.06
N LEU A 122 0.90 -7.36 -0.55
CA LEU A 122 2.01 -6.44 -0.80
C LEU A 122 2.53 -6.63 -2.22
N CYS A 123 2.98 -5.52 -2.81
CA CYS A 123 3.63 -5.52 -4.11
C CYS A 123 4.81 -4.55 -4.12
N LYS A 124 5.78 -4.80 -4.99
CA LYS A 124 6.90 -3.89 -5.29
C LYS A 124 6.81 -3.35 -6.71
N VAL A 125 6.24 -4.15 -7.62
CA VAL A 125 6.02 -3.79 -9.03
C VAL A 125 4.62 -4.16 -9.47
N ARG A 126 4.13 -3.54 -10.55
CA ARG A 126 2.79 -3.80 -11.10
C ARG A 126 2.53 -5.28 -11.40
N SER A 127 3.54 -5.99 -11.92
CA SER A 127 3.42 -7.40 -12.27
C SER A 127 3.14 -8.30 -11.06
N ASP A 128 3.47 -7.86 -9.85
CA ASP A 128 3.16 -8.61 -8.62
C ASP A 128 1.65 -8.70 -8.39
N CYS A 129 0.86 -7.80 -8.97
CA CYS A 129 -0.59 -7.76 -8.85
C CYS A 129 -1.32 -8.37 -10.07
N ALA A 130 -0.58 -8.85 -11.08
CA ALA A 130 -1.17 -9.31 -12.34
C ALA A 130 -2.10 -10.54 -12.17
N ASP A 131 -1.88 -11.34 -11.13
CA ASP A 131 -2.70 -12.50 -10.81
C ASP A 131 -3.94 -12.19 -9.96
N ASP A 132 -4.09 -10.95 -9.47
CA ASP A 132 -5.28 -10.47 -8.74
C ASP A 132 -6.09 -9.54 -9.65
N SER A 133 -7.01 -10.12 -10.43
CA SER A 133 -7.84 -9.37 -11.38
C SER A 133 -8.75 -8.32 -10.73
N SER A 134 -9.01 -8.45 -9.43
CA SER A 134 -9.80 -7.47 -8.68
C SER A 134 -8.95 -6.29 -8.21
N ASN A 135 -7.64 -6.48 -8.09
CA ASN A 135 -6.70 -5.48 -7.56
C ASN A 135 -5.43 -5.39 -8.43
N PRO A 136 -5.53 -5.02 -9.71
CA PRO A 136 -4.43 -5.15 -10.67
C PRO A 136 -3.36 -4.05 -10.56
N ASN A 137 -3.55 -3.05 -9.69
CA ASN A 137 -2.68 -1.89 -9.58
C ASN A 137 -1.77 -1.99 -8.36
N CYS A 138 -0.46 -1.79 -8.50
CA CYS A 138 0.46 -1.73 -7.38
C CYS A 138 0.63 -0.28 -6.91
N CYS A 139 0.07 0.07 -5.75
CA CYS A 139 -0.02 1.46 -5.32
C CYS A 139 0.53 1.68 -3.91
N ARG A 140 1.22 2.80 -3.72
CA ARG A 140 1.69 3.29 -2.43
C ARG A 140 0.58 4.06 -1.71
N ILE A 141 0.21 3.57 -0.53
CA ILE A 141 -0.78 4.18 0.36
C ILE A 141 -0.07 4.64 1.63
N THR A 142 -0.44 5.83 2.11
CA THR A 142 0.00 6.34 3.39
C THR A 142 -1.13 6.22 4.41
N ALA A 143 -0.89 5.51 5.50
CA ALA A 143 -1.84 5.37 6.60
C ALA A 143 -1.11 5.61 7.93
N SER A 144 -1.65 6.52 8.75
CA SER A 144 -1.07 6.85 10.07
C SER A 144 0.43 7.24 10.02
N GLY A 145 0.87 7.90 8.94
CA GLY A 145 2.27 8.30 8.73
C GLY A 145 3.19 7.21 8.18
N SER A 146 2.71 5.97 8.04
CA SER A 146 3.45 4.86 7.44
C SER A 146 3.12 4.70 5.97
N ASN A 147 4.13 4.45 5.14
CA ASN A 147 3.99 4.18 3.71
C ASN A 147 4.10 2.67 3.46
N ALA A 148 3.13 2.11 2.75
CA ALA A 148 3.18 0.72 2.30
C ALA A 148 2.61 0.60 0.89
N VAL A 149 3.08 -0.41 0.15
CA VAL A 149 2.72 -0.61 -1.25
C VAL A 149 1.91 -1.90 -1.37
N PHE A 150 0.70 -1.78 -1.90
CA PHE A 150 -0.27 -2.87 -1.96
C PHE A 150 -0.91 -3.00 -3.34
N CYS A 151 -1.38 -4.20 -3.66
CA CYS A 151 -2.29 -4.42 -4.78
C CYS A 151 -3.66 -3.82 -4.44
N VAL A 152 -4.17 -2.96 -5.32
CA VAL A 152 -5.44 -2.26 -5.12
C VAL A 152 -6.30 -2.23 -6.38
N SER A 153 -7.61 -2.12 -6.18
CA SER A 153 -8.58 -1.90 -7.25
C SER A 153 -8.53 -0.45 -7.77
N ASP A 154 -9.15 -0.19 -8.93
CA ASP A 154 -9.22 1.15 -9.52
C ASP A 154 -9.96 2.16 -8.62
N ILE A 155 -10.88 1.69 -7.78
CA ILE A 155 -11.61 2.55 -6.83
C ILE A 155 -10.65 3.11 -5.77
N VAL A 156 -9.74 2.27 -5.27
CA VAL A 156 -8.79 2.63 -4.21
C VAL A 156 -7.60 3.41 -4.78
N ARG A 157 -7.29 3.22 -6.06
CA ARG A 157 -6.26 3.96 -6.78
C ARG A 157 -6.40 5.47 -6.63
N GLY A 158 -7.62 6.01 -6.54
CA GLY A 158 -7.87 7.43 -6.32
C GLY A 158 -7.42 7.98 -4.96
N TYR A 159 -7.12 7.10 -4.00
CA TYR A 159 -6.63 7.46 -2.66
C TYR A 159 -5.14 7.18 -2.47
N ALA A 160 -4.47 6.57 -3.46
CA ALA A 160 -3.05 6.30 -3.41
C ALA A 160 -2.23 7.55 -3.74
N ILE A 161 -1.02 7.63 -3.20
CA ILE A 161 -0.08 8.71 -3.52
C ILE A 161 0.56 8.47 -4.89
N GLU A 162 0.92 7.22 -5.15
CA GLU A 162 1.63 6.80 -6.36
C GLU A 162 1.23 5.37 -6.73
N CYS A 163 1.18 5.06 -8.02
CA CYS A 163 0.93 3.71 -8.52
C CYS A 163 1.87 3.39 -9.68
N TYR A 164 2.28 2.12 -9.76
CA TYR A 164 3.18 1.56 -10.76
C TYR A 164 2.42 0.62 -11.72
#